data_AF-A0A4Q3YH52-F1
#
_entry.id   AF-A0A4Q3YH52-F1
#
_cell.length_a   1.000
_cell.length_b   1.000
_cell.length_c   1.000
_cell.angle_alpha   90.00
_cell.angle_beta   90.00
_cell.angle_gamma   90.00
#
_symmetry.space_group_name_H-M   'P 1'
#
loop_
_entity.id
_entity.type
_entity.pdbx_description
1 polymer ?
#
loop_
_entity_poly.entity_id
_entity_poly.type
_entity_poly.pdbx_seq_one_letter_code
_entity_poly.pdbx_strand_id
1 'polypeptide(L)'
;MALRKLSEDGEERFSTIPEFAMGIQYGVLQGDLVAIVGGQILVTAADISGLYESALELPFYQRDLKFPDALTLFKKWKEGLDEVEDVEGVYPVFGNPNLIGFIMTPTAVTPAHPGTPHPPYGHLPFTGSTQPGDTYYRCEPYPTSRRLIAPNTILADTYAIPDSEDGLYPTGFSAVGRYALPCFFPACYKWTISPTPGPVNCGTVVPQFGQAGGGVEIMFPAVTTNIRPFHPPVVLPPL
;
A
#
# COMPACT_ATOMS: atom_id res chain seq x y z
N MET A 1 -1.16 -10.29 19.96
CA MET A 1 -1.00 -9.88 18.55
C MET A 1 0.35 -9.21 18.45
N ALA A 2 1.26 -9.68 17.60
CA ALA A 2 2.63 -9.20 17.59
C ALA A 2 2.96 -8.71 16.18
N LEU A 3 2.44 -7.52 15.85
CA LEU A 3 2.96 -6.75 14.73
C LEU A 3 4.45 -6.56 14.92
N ARG A 4 5.20 -6.78 13.84
CA ARG A 4 6.65 -6.72 13.86
C ARG A 4 7.13 -5.68 12.87
N LYS A 5 8.21 -4.98 13.20
CA LYS A 5 8.87 -4.09 12.24
C LYS A 5 9.94 -4.88 11.48
N LEU A 6 10.15 -4.50 10.23
CA LEU A 6 11.35 -4.92 9.51
C LEU A 6 12.59 -4.23 10.08
N SER A 7 13.74 -4.88 9.97
CA SER A 7 15.04 -4.22 10.11
C SER A 7 15.22 -3.14 9.04
N GLU A 8 16.16 -2.22 9.23
CA GLU A 8 16.45 -1.16 8.24
C GLU A 8 16.80 -1.74 6.86
N ASP A 9 17.63 -2.78 6.82
CA ASP A 9 17.97 -3.52 5.60
C ASP A 9 16.75 -4.21 4.98
N GLY A 10 15.82 -4.69 5.83
CA GLY A 10 14.53 -5.21 5.40
C GLY A 10 13.69 -4.13 4.72
N GLU A 11 13.57 -2.96 5.32
CA GLU A 11 12.83 -1.83 4.74
C GLU A 11 13.43 -1.36 3.41
N GLU A 12 14.75 -1.26 3.33
CA GLU A 12 15.44 -0.88 2.09
C GLU A 12 15.19 -1.91 0.99
N ARG A 13 15.38 -3.20 1.30
CA ARG A 13 15.09 -4.29 0.36
C ARG A 13 13.65 -4.26 -0.11
N PHE A 14 12.68 -4.14 0.80
CA PHE A 14 11.27 -4.05 0.44
C PHE A 14 10.93 -2.76 -0.29
N SER A 15 11.67 -1.65 -0.14
CA SER A 15 11.43 -0.47 -0.99
C SER A 15 11.61 -0.76 -2.51
N THR A 16 12.43 -1.75 -2.85
CA THR A 16 12.74 -2.14 -4.24
C THR A 16 11.86 -3.25 -4.80
N ILE A 17 11.16 -3.99 -3.92
CA ILE A 17 10.29 -5.09 -4.34
C ILE A 17 8.99 -4.49 -4.92
N PRO A 18 8.47 -5.02 -6.04
CA PRO A 18 7.20 -4.55 -6.56
C PRO A 18 6.05 -4.78 -5.57
N GLU A 19 5.17 -3.80 -5.48
CA GLU A 19 3.94 -3.90 -4.70
C GLU A 19 2.98 -4.87 -5.38
N PHE A 20 2.45 -5.83 -4.61
CA PHE A 20 1.31 -6.63 -5.06
C PHE A 20 0.07 -5.75 -5.16
N ALA A 21 -0.05 -4.83 -4.21
CA ALA A 21 -1.13 -3.87 -4.04
C ALA A 21 -0.58 -2.58 -3.45
N MET A 22 -1.23 -1.44 -3.64
CA MET A 22 -0.75 -0.18 -3.09
C MET A 22 -0.49 -0.29 -1.57
N GLY A 23 0.78 -0.15 -1.18
CA GLY A 23 1.22 -0.28 0.21
C GLY A 23 1.38 -1.71 0.72
N ILE A 24 1.32 -2.75 -0.11
CA ILE A 24 1.43 -4.15 0.33
C ILE A 24 2.36 -4.97 -0.57
N GLN A 25 3.20 -5.74 0.10
CA GLN A 25 4.18 -6.64 -0.49
C GLN A 25 4.13 -7.98 0.25
N TYR A 26 4.69 -9.02 -0.34
CA TYR A 26 4.77 -10.34 0.28
C TYR A 26 6.21 -10.75 0.51
N GLY A 27 6.43 -11.39 1.66
CA GLY A 27 7.70 -11.97 2.04
C GLY A 27 7.54 -13.42 2.51
N VAL A 28 8.66 -14.11 2.70
CA VAL A 28 8.73 -15.39 3.39
C VAL A 28 9.57 -15.21 4.64
N LEU A 29 9.04 -15.67 5.78
CA LEU A 29 9.74 -15.72 7.05
C LEU A 29 9.69 -17.16 7.55
N GLN A 30 10.86 -17.81 7.66
CA GLN A 30 10.96 -19.19 8.16
C GLN A 30 10.08 -20.21 7.39
N GLY A 31 9.85 -19.97 6.10
CA GLY A 31 9.01 -20.81 5.25
C GLY A 31 7.53 -20.41 5.22
N ASP A 32 7.10 -19.49 6.08
CA ASP A 32 5.73 -18.98 6.10
C ASP A 32 5.59 -17.70 5.26
N LEU A 33 4.51 -17.60 4.50
CA LEU A 33 4.16 -16.38 3.76
C LEU A 33 3.70 -15.29 4.74
N VAL A 34 4.27 -14.10 4.59
CA VAL A 34 3.93 -12.92 5.41
C VAL A 34 3.58 -11.73 4.52
N ALA A 35 2.71 -10.86 5.01
CA ALA A 35 2.39 -9.60 4.36
C ALA A 35 3.23 -8.47 4.96
N ILE A 36 3.80 -7.62 4.11
CA ILE A 36 4.53 -6.42 4.50
C ILE A 36 3.71 -5.20 4.12
N VAL A 37 3.29 -4.45 5.14
CA VAL A 37 2.49 -3.23 5.01
C VAL A 37 3.40 -2.00 4.99
N GLY A 38 3.19 -1.14 4.00
CA GLY A 38 3.94 0.09 3.78
C GLY A 38 5.44 -0.10 3.60
N GLY A 39 5.88 -1.33 3.27
CA GLY A 39 7.29 -1.72 3.21
C GLY A 39 8.00 -1.72 4.57
N GLN A 40 7.28 -1.79 5.69
CA GLN A 40 7.86 -1.57 7.03
C GLN A 40 7.31 -2.50 8.12
N ILE A 41 6.04 -2.87 8.06
CA ILE A 41 5.39 -3.64 9.13
C ILE A 41 5.01 -5.02 8.62
N LEU A 42 5.50 -6.06 9.29
CA LEU A 42 5.18 -7.45 9.01
C LEU A 42 3.89 -7.84 9.73
N VAL A 43 3.01 -8.50 8.98
CA VAL A 43 1.73 -9.06 9.44
C VAL A 43 1.68 -10.54 9.05
N THR A 44 1.40 -11.40 10.00
CA THR A 44 1.14 -12.83 9.75
C THR A 44 -0.36 -13.14 9.70
N ALA A 45 -0.74 -14.31 9.17
CA ALA A 45 -2.13 -14.75 9.19
C ALA A 45 -2.73 -14.80 10.62
N ALA A 46 -1.92 -15.14 11.62
CA ALA A 46 -2.34 -15.16 13.03
C ALA A 46 -2.60 -13.74 13.58
N ASP A 47 -1.96 -12.71 13.02
CA ASP A 47 -2.15 -11.33 13.44
C ASP A 47 -3.43 -10.71 12.85
N ILE A 48 -3.93 -11.24 11.72
CA ILE A 48 -5.10 -10.70 11.02
C ILE A 48 -6.37 -10.81 11.89
N SER A 49 -6.54 -11.92 12.60
CA SER A 49 -7.67 -12.11 13.51
C SER A 49 -7.51 -11.25 14.77
N GLY A 50 -8.12 -10.05 14.76
CA GLY A 50 -8.04 -9.06 15.84
C GLY A 50 -7.38 -7.74 15.44
N LEU A 51 -6.78 -7.68 14.23
CA LEU A 51 -6.16 -6.47 13.71
C LEU A 51 -7.19 -5.35 13.49
N TYR A 52 -8.41 -5.69 13.06
CA TYR A 52 -9.42 -4.69 12.70
C TYR A 52 -9.86 -3.82 13.89
N GLU A 53 -10.11 -4.44 15.05
CA GLU A 53 -10.56 -3.72 16.24
C GLU A 53 -9.43 -2.89 16.85
N SER A 54 -8.20 -3.42 16.88
CA SER A 54 -7.04 -2.75 17.45
C SER A 54 -6.40 -1.70 16.53
N ALA A 55 -6.58 -1.81 15.21
CA ALA A 55 -6.01 -0.89 14.22
C ALA A 55 -6.53 0.53 14.42
N LEU A 56 -7.84 0.70 14.67
CA LEU A 56 -8.46 2.01 14.92
C LEU A 56 -8.00 2.68 16.21
N GLU A 57 -7.49 1.89 17.16
CA GLU A 57 -6.99 2.38 18.44
C GLU A 57 -5.53 2.85 18.37
N LEU A 58 -4.87 2.66 17.23
CA LEU A 58 -3.48 3.10 17.06
C LEU A 58 -3.37 4.63 17.19
N PRO A 59 -2.36 5.11 17.93
CA PRO A 59 -2.31 6.51 18.37
C PRO A 59 -2.18 7.51 17.21
N PHE A 60 -1.73 7.06 16.04
CA PHE A 60 -1.53 7.89 14.86
C PHE A 60 -2.75 7.98 13.92
N TYR A 61 -3.87 7.32 14.23
CA TYR A 61 -5.14 7.43 13.50
C TYR A 61 -6.19 8.31 14.20
N GLN A 62 -5.80 9.19 15.11
CA GLN A 62 -6.76 10.09 15.75
C GLN A 62 -7.28 11.14 14.76
N ARG A 63 -8.60 11.40 14.76
CA ARG A 63 -9.32 12.21 13.77
C ARG A 63 -8.75 13.61 13.53
N ASP A 64 -8.21 14.24 14.56
CA ASP A 64 -7.73 15.62 14.53
C ASP A 64 -6.20 15.72 14.64
N LEU A 65 -5.50 14.61 14.42
CA LEU A 65 -4.07 14.54 14.57
C LEU A 65 -3.36 15.23 13.39
N LYS A 66 -2.52 16.21 13.70
CA LYS A 66 -1.69 16.86 12.69
C LYS A 66 -0.56 15.93 12.27
N PHE A 67 -0.13 16.04 11.02
CA PHE A 67 0.90 15.17 10.45
C PHE A 67 2.20 15.07 11.29
N PRO A 68 2.80 16.18 11.81
CA PRO A 68 4.02 16.06 12.62
C PRO A 68 3.84 15.23 13.89
N ASP A 69 2.67 15.33 14.52
CA ASP A 69 2.32 14.57 15.73
C ASP A 69 2.07 13.11 15.37
N ALA A 70 1.37 12.84 14.27
CA ALA A 70 1.16 11.50 13.73
C ALA A 70 2.49 10.80 13.40
N LEU A 71 3.42 11.50 12.76
CA LEU A 71 4.74 10.98 12.45
C LEU A 71 5.52 10.64 13.73
N THR A 72 5.46 11.50 14.75
CA THR A 72 6.14 11.27 16.03
C THR A 72 5.57 10.06 16.75
N LEU A 73 4.24 9.95 16.81
CA LEU A 73 3.55 8.82 17.44
C LEU A 73 3.80 7.51 16.69
N PHE A 74 3.82 7.55 15.36
CA PHE A 74 4.14 6.39 14.53
C PHE A 74 5.57 5.90 14.79
N LYS A 75 6.57 6.78 14.79
CA LYS A 75 7.96 6.41 15.08
C LYS A 75 8.09 5.75 16.45
N LYS A 76 7.52 6.39 17.48
CA LYS A 76 7.51 5.85 18.85
C LYS A 76 6.82 4.49 18.95
N TRP A 77 5.67 4.33 18.28
CA TRP A 77 4.95 3.06 18.26
C TRP A 77 5.78 1.97 17.56
N LYS A 78 6.35 2.28 16.40
CA LYS A 78 7.16 1.36 15.60
C LYS A 78 8.42 0.92 16.33
N GLU A 79 9.09 1.83 17.04
CA GLU A 79 10.26 1.52 17.89
C GLU A 79 9.93 0.52 19.01
N GLY A 80 8.66 0.47 19.45
CA GLY A 80 8.18 -0.49 20.45
C GLY A 80 7.81 -1.87 19.88
N LEU A 81 7.88 -2.08 18.56
CA LEU A 81 7.60 -3.37 17.94
C LEU A 81 8.86 -4.24 17.91
N ASP A 82 8.65 -5.55 18.05
CA ASP A 82 9.70 -6.53 17.86
C ASP A 82 10.22 -6.45 16.41
N GLU A 83 11.55 -6.47 16.28
CA GLU A 83 12.21 -6.47 14.98
C GLU A 83 12.32 -7.88 14.41
N VAL A 84 12.21 -7.99 13.09
CA VAL A 84 12.41 -9.24 12.36
C VAL A 84 13.50 -9.05 11.31
N GLU A 85 14.51 -9.91 11.40
CA GLU A 85 15.54 -10.09 10.40
C GLU A 85 15.12 -11.18 9.39
N ASP A 86 15.80 -11.25 8.25
CA ASP A 86 15.69 -12.36 7.29
C ASP A 86 14.31 -12.60 6.66
N VAL A 87 13.51 -11.55 6.49
CA VAL A 87 12.33 -11.65 5.61
C VAL A 87 12.80 -11.62 4.17
N GLU A 88 12.67 -12.75 3.47
CA GLU A 88 12.96 -12.84 2.05
C GLU A 88 11.80 -12.22 1.26
N GLY A 89 12.12 -11.31 0.35
CA GLY A 89 11.15 -10.75 -0.57
C GLY A 89 10.68 -11.78 -1.58
N VAL A 90 9.37 -11.94 -1.77
CA VAL A 90 8.87 -12.82 -2.82
C VAL A 90 8.46 -12.02 -4.05
N TYR A 91 9.19 -12.23 -5.13
CA TYR A 91 8.82 -11.77 -6.46
C TYR A 91 9.29 -12.80 -7.50
N PRO A 92 8.46 -13.28 -8.46
CA PRO A 92 7.01 -13.14 -8.60
C PRO A 92 6.25 -14.32 -7.94
N VAL A 93 5.29 -14.08 -7.01
CA VAL A 93 4.38 -15.14 -6.45
C VAL A 93 3.39 -15.68 -7.51
N PHE A 94 3.54 -15.34 -8.79
CA PHE A 94 2.48 -15.38 -9.81
C PHE A 94 2.11 -16.79 -10.33
N GLY A 95 2.41 -17.85 -9.59
CA GLY A 95 1.93 -19.19 -9.91
C GLY A 95 0.51 -19.50 -9.40
N ASN A 96 0.05 -18.86 -8.32
CA ASN A 96 -1.25 -19.24 -7.74
C ASN A 96 -1.92 -18.16 -6.86
N PRO A 97 -2.74 -17.25 -7.44
CA PRO A 97 -3.55 -16.30 -6.67
C PRO A 97 -4.50 -16.97 -5.66
N ASN A 98 -4.81 -18.26 -5.82
CA ASN A 98 -5.61 -19.00 -4.84
C ASN A 98 -4.85 -19.23 -3.53
N LEU A 99 -3.51 -19.27 -3.53
CA LEU A 99 -2.72 -19.45 -2.31
C LEU A 99 -2.87 -18.22 -1.39
N ILE A 100 -2.84 -17.02 -1.96
CA ILE A 100 -2.98 -15.76 -1.21
C ILE A 100 -4.42 -15.57 -0.71
N GLY A 101 -5.42 -15.87 -1.56
CA GLY A 101 -6.83 -15.85 -1.16
C GLY A 101 -7.17 -16.85 -0.05
N PHE A 102 -6.55 -18.03 -0.07
CA PHE A 102 -6.74 -19.05 0.96
C PHE A 102 -6.09 -18.69 2.30
N ILE A 103 -4.92 -18.06 2.29
CA ILE A 103 -4.19 -17.67 3.51
C ILE A 103 -4.88 -16.51 4.24
N MET A 104 -5.39 -15.52 3.51
CA MET A 104 -6.00 -14.31 4.10
C MET A 104 -7.47 -14.51 4.50
N THR A 105 -8.17 -15.47 3.89
CA THR A 105 -9.58 -15.78 4.17
C THR A 105 -9.80 -17.30 4.19
N PRO A 106 -9.42 -18.02 5.26
CA PRO A 106 -9.44 -19.50 5.28
C PRO A 106 -10.86 -20.11 5.26
N THR A 107 -11.92 -19.32 5.40
CA THR A 107 -13.30 -19.80 5.58
C THR A 107 -14.23 -19.58 4.38
N ALA A 108 -13.77 -18.92 3.32
CA ALA A 108 -14.58 -18.72 2.12
C ALA A 108 -14.07 -19.63 0.99
N VAL A 109 -14.93 -20.53 0.51
CA VAL A 109 -14.75 -21.18 -0.79
C VAL A 109 -14.91 -20.08 -1.84
N THR A 110 -13.84 -19.38 -2.15
CA THR A 110 -13.83 -18.46 -3.29
C THR A 110 -13.83 -19.32 -4.56
N PRO A 111 -14.77 -19.11 -5.50
CA PRO A 111 -14.70 -19.79 -6.78
C PRO A 111 -13.34 -19.49 -7.42
N ALA A 112 -12.69 -20.52 -7.98
CA ALA A 112 -11.37 -20.38 -8.58
C ALA A 112 -11.35 -19.18 -9.53
N HIS A 113 -10.45 -18.23 -9.29
CA HIS A 113 -10.32 -17.08 -10.17
C HIS A 113 -9.92 -17.59 -11.57
N PRO A 114 -10.62 -17.19 -12.65
CA PRO A 114 -10.16 -17.49 -14.00
C PRO A 114 -8.71 -17.07 -14.12
N GLY A 115 -7.83 -17.97 -14.59
CA GLY A 115 -6.39 -17.70 -14.67
C GLY A 115 -6.16 -16.36 -15.37
N THR A 116 -5.73 -15.36 -14.61
CA THR A 116 -5.47 -14.03 -15.13
C THR A 116 -4.15 -14.08 -15.90
N PRO A 117 -4.11 -13.71 -17.20
CA PRO A 117 -2.84 -13.34 -17.80
C PRO A 117 -2.33 -12.16 -16.98
N HIS A 118 -1.07 -12.25 -16.52
CA HIS A 118 -0.39 -11.27 -15.66
C HIS A 118 -1.04 -9.89 -15.68
N PRO A 119 -1.44 -9.35 -14.52
CA PRO A 119 -1.37 -7.91 -14.46
C PRO A 119 -0.93 -7.35 -13.10
N PRO A 120 -0.49 -6.08 -13.10
CA PRO A 120 -0.48 -5.25 -11.90
C PRO A 120 -1.85 -5.29 -11.20
N TYR A 121 -1.88 -4.80 -9.97
CA TYR A 121 -2.98 -4.71 -9.02
C TYR A 121 -4.37 -4.24 -9.53
N GLY A 122 -4.43 -3.76 -10.77
CA GLY A 122 -5.65 -3.47 -11.52
C GLY A 122 -5.59 -4.09 -12.91
N HIS A 123 -6.75 -4.18 -13.57
CA HIS A 123 -6.75 -4.33 -15.02
C HIS A 123 -6.20 -2.99 -15.54
N LEU A 124 -4.88 -2.90 -15.74
CA LEU A 124 -4.18 -1.74 -16.31
C LEU A 124 -3.91 -1.97 -17.82
N PRO A 125 -4.93 -2.13 -18.67
CA PRO A 125 -4.75 -2.49 -20.07
C PRO A 125 -4.24 -1.31 -20.89
N PHE A 126 -4.21 -0.12 -20.30
CA PHE A 126 -3.91 1.11 -20.97
C PHE A 126 -2.54 1.60 -20.56
N THR A 127 -1.70 1.85 -21.55
CA THR A 127 -0.47 2.59 -21.39
C THR A 127 -0.74 4.05 -21.75
N GLY A 128 -0.39 4.97 -20.85
CA GLY A 128 -0.50 6.40 -21.05
C GLY A 128 0.83 7.11 -20.79
N SER A 129 0.76 8.43 -20.72
CA SER A 129 1.87 9.28 -20.28
C SER A 129 1.32 10.37 -19.38
N THR A 130 2.01 10.65 -18.28
CA THR A 130 1.78 11.87 -17.50
C THR A 130 2.16 13.10 -18.34
N GLN A 131 1.49 14.20 -18.05
CA GLN A 131 1.70 15.51 -18.65
C GLN A 131 2.11 16.53 -17.58
N PRO A 132 2.74 17.65 -17.97
CA PRO A 132 3.03 18.73 -17.04
C PRO A 132 1.73 19.26 -16.41
N GLY A 133 1.67 19.26 -15.08
CA GLY A 133 0.50 19.73 -14.33
C GLY A 133 -0.44 18.60 -13.88
N ASP A 134 -0.26 17.37 -14.36
CA ASP A 134 -1.00 16.23 -13.84
C ASP A 134 -0.73 16.04 -12.35
N THR A 135 -1.80 15.79 -11.61
CA THR A 135 -1.76 15.53 -10.18
C THR A 135 -2.31 14.14 -9.91
N TYR A 136 -1.61 13.44 -9.04
CA TYR A 136 -1.96 12.12 -8.55
C TYR A 136 -1.85 12.10 -7.04
N TYR A 137 -2.48 11.11 -6.43
CA TYR A 137 -2.46 10.89 -5.01
C TYR A 137 -1.97 9.49 -4.69
N ARG A 138 -1.29 9.32 -3.57
CA ARG A 138 -1.00 7.99 -3.02
C ARG A 138 -1.47 7.95 -1.59
N CYS A 139 -2.38 7.03 -1.30
CA CYS A 139 -2.88 6.81 0.05
C CYS A 139 -2.05 5.73 0.72
N GLU A 140 -1.55 6.01 1.91
CA GLU A 140 -0.77 5.06 2.70
C GLU A 140 -1.34 4.91 4.11
N PRO A 141 -1.20 3.73 4.73
CA PRO A 141 -1.61 3.53 6.11
C PRO A 141 -0.68 4.25 7.11
N TYR A 142 0.56 4.58 6.74
CA TYR A 142 1.53 5.16 7.68
C TYR A 142 1.97 6.57 7.27
N PRO A 143 2.38 7.44 8.22
CA PRO A 143 2.82 8.82 7.94
C PRO A 143 4.20 8.90 7.26
N THR A 144 4.64 7.82 6.63
CA THR A 144 5.93 7.71 5.93
C THR A 144 5.74 6.87 4.69
N SER A 145 6.28 7.32 3.56
CA SER A 145 6.32 6.54 2.34
C SER A 145 7.69 5.91 2.11
N ARG A 146 7.69 4.65 1.66
CA ARG A 146 8.90 3.98 1.12
C ARG A 146 9.00 4.07 -0.40
N ARG A 147 7.97 4.57 -1.06
CA ARG A 147 7.91 4.70 -2.53
C ARG A 147 8.14 6.14 -2.99
N LEU A 148 7.92 7.11 -2.10
CA LEU A 148 8.18 8.54 -2.32
C LEU A 148 9.42 8.95 -1.54
N ILE A 149 10.59 8.92 -2.19
CA ILE A 149 11.89 9.21 -1.57
C ILE A 149 12.18 10.70 -1.66
N ALA A 150 12.39 11.31 -0.49
CA ALA A 150 12.68 12.74 -0.42
C ALA A 150 13.97 13.12 -1.20
N PRO A 151 14.01 14.29 -1.85
CA PRO A 151 12.95 15.29 -1.86
C PRO A 151 11.81 14.99 -2.84
N ASN A 152 12.06 14.25 -3.92
CA ASN A 152 11.14 14.20 -5.05
C ASN A 152 11.25 12.95 -5.93
N THR A 153 11.86 11.86 -5.48
CA THR A 153 11.97 10.63 -6.27
C THR A 153 10.76 9.72 -6.05
N ILE A 154 10.18 9.19 -7.11
CA ILE A 154 9.09 8.22 -7.10
C ILE A 154 9.66 6.91 -7.63
N LEU A 155 9.63 5.85 -6.83
CA LEU A 155 10.17 4.55 -7.23
C LEU A 155 9.34 3.90 -8.34
N ALA A 156 9.95 2.99 -9.09
CA ALA A 156 9.23 2.16 -10.04
C ALA A 156 8.18 1.29 -9.33
N ASP A 157 7.17 0.85 -10.08
CA ASP A 157 6.02 0.08 -9.61
C ASP A 157 5.25 0.79 -8.48
N THR A 158 5.30 2.12 -8.45
CA THR A 158 4.52 2.93 -7.51
C THR A 158 3.13 3.12 -8.07
N TYR A 159 2.14 2.65 -7.32
CA TYR A 159 0.73 2.92 -7.63
C TYR A 159 0.30 4.27 -7.08
N ALA A 160 -0.54 4.95 -7.86
CA ALA A 160 -1.13 6.23 -7.52
C ALA A 160 -2.55 6.35 -8.09
N ILE A 161 -3.26 7.35 -7.62
CA ILE A 161 -4.68 7.64 -7.85
C ILE A 161 -4.74 8.93 -8.68
N PRO A 162 -5.39 8.96 -9.84
CA PRO A 162 -5.55 10.20 -10.60
C PRO A 162 -6.43 11.21 -9.85
N ASP A 163 -6.19 12.50 -10.06
CA ASP A 163 -6.95 13.59 -9.45
C ASP A 163 -8.47 13.51 -9.71
N SER A 164 -8.88 12.89 -10.82
CA SER A 164 -10.30 12.63 -11.13
C SER A 164 -11.04 11.77 -10.10
N GLU A 165 -10.30 11.05 -9.26
CA GLU A 165 -10.87 10.24 -8.20
C GLU A 165 -10.96 10.99 -6.86
N ASP A 166 -10.40 12.20 -6.74
CA ASP A 166 -10.37 12.92 -5.47
C ASP A 166 -11.79 13.18 -4.95
N GLY A 167 -11.98 12.95 -3.65
CA GLY A 167 -13.29 13.03 -3.01
C GLY A 167 -14.18 11.79 -3.15
N LEU A 168 -13.83 10.80 -3.99
CA LEU A 168 -14.55 9.51 -4.07
C LEU A 168 -14.15 8.52 -2.97
N TYR A 169 -13.16 8.90 -2.15
CA TYR A 169 -12.66 8.17 -0.99
C TYR A 169 -12.46 9.15 0.19
N PRO A 170 -13.54 9.66 0.81
CA PRO A 170 -13.45 10.73 1.81
C PRO A 170 -12.65 10.35 3.08
N THR A 171 -12.45 9.05 3.34
CA THR A 171 -11.85 8.52 4.56
C THR A 171 -10.84 7.42 4.25
N GLY A 172 -9.90 7.16 5.16
CA GLY A 172 -8.86 6.15 4.98
C GLY A 172 -9.43 4.75 4.74
N PHE A 173 -10.53 4.38 5.39
CA PHE A 173 -11.23 3.12 5.12
C PHE A 173 -11.95 3.10 3.77
N SER A 174 -12.55 4.23 3.34
CA SER A 174 -13.14 4.29 2.00
C SER A 174 -12.07 4.14 0.90
N ALA A 175 -10.84 4.63 1.13
CA ALA A 175 -9.70 4.40 0.25
C ALA A 175 -9.30 2.92 0.20
N VAL A 176 -9.24 2.23 1.35
CA VAL A 176 -9.03 0.77 1.42
C VAL A 176 -10.06 0.02 0.58
N GLY A 177 -11.34 0.36 0.73
CA GLY A 177 -12.42 -0.28 -0.02
C GLY A 177 -12.35 -0.03 -1.53
N ARG A 178 -12.19 1.25 -1.93
CA ARG A 178 -12.19 1.68 -3.35
C ARG A 178 -10.97 1.19 -4.11
N TYR A 179 -9.82 1.16 -3.46
CA TYR A 179 -8.57 0.69 -4.06
C TYR A 179 -8.23 -0.72 -3.64
N ALA A 180 -9.18 -1.50 -3.12
CA ALA A 180 -9.02 -2.91 -2.74
C ALA A 180 -7.73 -3.24 -1.97
N LEU A 181 -7.33 -2.37 -1.03
CA LEU A 181 -6.07 -2.55 -0.30
C LEU A 181 -6.14 -3.82 0.57
N PRO A 182 -5.13 -4.72 0.53
CA PRO A 182 -5.04 -5.88 1.44
C PRO A 182 -4.80 -5.50 2.90
N CYS A 183 -4.77 -4.20 3.18
CA CYS A 183 -4.45 -3.61 4.45
C CYS A 183 -5.71 -3.39 5.27
N PHE A 184 -5.75 -3.94 6.48
CA PHE A 184 -6.82 -3.67 7.46
C PHE A 184 -6.69 -2.31 8.14
N PHE A 185 -5.57 -1.59 7.90
CA PHE A 185 -5.37 -0.26 8.42
C PHE A 185 -5.96 0.79 7.46
N PRO A 186 -6.59 1.86 7.98
CA PRO A 186 -7.09 2.94 7.14
C PRO A 186 -5.93 3.65 6.44
N ALA A 187 -6.05 3.87 5.12
CA ALA A 187 -5.03 4.54 4.32
C ALA A 187 -5.14 6.08 4.46
N CYS A 188 -4.86 6.58 5.68
CA CYS A 188 -5.14 7.96 6.06
C CYS A 188 -4.19 8.99 5.45
N TYR A 189 -2.99 8.61 4.99
CA TYR A 189 -1.99 9.59 4.57
C TYR A 189 -1.99 9.74 3.06
N LYS A 190 -2.67 10.79 2.57
CA LYS A 190 -2.80 11.12 1.15
C LYS A 190 -1.63 12.01 0.70
N TRP A 191 -0.65 11.43 0.05
CA TRP A 191 0.49 12.13 -0.54
C TRP A 191 0.13 12.70 -1.91
N THR A 192 0.49 13.95 -2.16
CA THR A 192 0.32 14.58 -3.48
C THR A 192 1.55 14.33 -4.35
N ILE A 193 1.32 13.88 -5.58
CA ILE A 193 2.32 13.55 -6.59
C ILE A 193 2.03 14.38 -7.84
N SER A 194 3.02 15.11 -8.32
CA SER A 194 3.02 15.89 -9.57
C SER A 194 4.26 15.48 -10.38
N PRO A 195 4.20 14.35 -11.11
CA PRO A 195 5.37 13.74 -11.73
C PRO A 195 5.80 14.52 -12.98
N THR A 196 7.07 14.43 -13.35
CA THR A 196 7.54 14.84 -14.67
C THR A 196 6.88 13.99 -15.77
N PRO A 197 6.74 14.49 -17.00
CA PRO A 197 6.19 13.72 -18.11
C PRO A 197 6.91 12.38 -18.30
N GLY A 198 6.15 11.31 -18.36
CA GLY A 198 6.69 9.96 -18.48
C GLY A 198 5.60 8.89 -18.60
N PRO A 199 5.96 7.66 -18.99
CA PRO A 199 5.00 6.58 -19.19
C PRO A 199 4.31 6.21 -17.88
N VAL A 200 3.04 5.81 -17.99
CA VAL A 200 2.25 5.21 -16.90
C VAL A 200 1.39 4.08 -17.43
N ASN A 201 1.09 3.10 -16.59
CA ASN A 201 0.03 2.13 -16.84
C ASN A 201 -1.22 2.58 -16.09
N CYS A 202 -2.40 2.45 -16.66
CA CYS A 202 -3.64 2.90 -16.04
C CYS A 202 -4.80 1.94 -16.27
N GLY A 203 -5.75 1.97 -15.33
CA GLY A 203 -6.94 1.16 -15.40
C GLY A 203 -7.70 1.08 -14.09
N THR A 204 -8.50 0.04 -13.93
CA THR A 204 -9.43 -0.09 -12.80
C THR A 204 -8.96 -1.13 -11.80
N VAL A 205 -9.06 -0.80 -10.52
CA VAL A 205 -8.80 -1.72 -9.42
C VAL A 205 -9.85 -2.82 -9.40
N VAL A 206 -9.41 -4.06 -9.36
CA VAL A 206 -10.28 -5.23 -9.28
C VAL A 206 -10.70 -5.50 -7.84
N PRO A 207 -11.92 -6.03 -7.59
CA PRO A 207 -12.30 -6.45 -6.24
C PRO A 207 -11.33 -7.51 -5.69
N GLN A 208 -10.79 -7.27 -4.50
CA GLN A 208 -9.84 -8.16 -3.86
C GLN A 208 -9.87 -8.02 -2.32
N PHE A 209 -9.45 -9.06 -1.59
CA PHE A 209 -9.34 -9.03 -0.12
C PHE A 209 -10.65 -8.71 0.62
N GLY A 210 -11.78 -9.09 0.02
CA GLY A 210 -13.11 -8.74 0.55
C GLY A 210 -13.48 -7.26 0.38
N GLN A 211 -12.67 -6.48 -0.34
CA GLN A 211 -12.92 -5.08 -0.67
C GLN A 211 -13.58 -4.94 -2.05
N ALA A 212 -14.33 -3.85 -2.23
CA ALA A 212 -15.13 -3.61 -3.42
C ALA A 212 -14.28 -3.32 -4.68
N GLY A 213 -13.14 -2.65 -4.53
CA GLY A 213 -12.37 -2.14 -5.67
C GLY A 213 -13.13 -1.07 -6.46
N GLY A 214 -12.87 -0.99 -7.77
CA GLY A 214 -13.57 -0.12 -8.70
C GLY A 214 -13.03 1.32 -8.79
N GLY A 215 -11.99 1.65 -8.01
CA GLY A 215 -11.22 2.88 -8.22
C GLY A 215 -10.44 2.85 -9.53
N VAL A 216 -10.10 4.04 -10.04
CA VAL A 216 -9.13 4.19 -11.14
C VAL A 216 -7.75 4.36 -10.52
N GLU A 217 -6.76 3.66 -11.04
CA GLU A 217 -5.38 3.80 -10.60
C GLU A 217 -4.42 3.90 -11.78
N ILE A 218 -3.23 4.40 -11.46
CA ILE A 218 -2.07 4.37 -12.34
C ILE A 218 -0.90 3.68 -11.65
N MET A 219 0.06 3.21 -12.44
CA MET A 219 1.34 2.69 -11.97
C MET A 219 2.47 3.33 -12.77
N PHE A 220 3.52 3.79 -12.08
CA PHE A 220 4.76 4.29 -12.68
C PHE A 220 5.71 3.12 -12.98
N PRO A 221 5.91 2.72 -14.26
CA PRO A 221 6.69 1.53 -14.61
C PRO A 221 8.20 1.70 -14.43
N ALA A 222 8.66 2.92 -14.18
CA ALA A 222 10.07 3.25 -13.97
C ALA A 222 10.19 4.33 -12.89
N VAL A 223 11.39 4.45 -12.33
CA VAL A 223 11.72 5.55 -11.42
C VAL A 223 11.45 6.87 -12.13
N THR A 224 10.68 7.75 -11.49
CA THR A 224 10.32 9.05 -12.02
C THR A 224 10.56 10.15 -10.98
N THR A 225 10.55 11.40 -11.43
CA THR A 225 10.82 12.55 -10.58
C THR A 225 9.53 13.35 -10.39
N ASN A 226 9.28 13.77 -9.16
CA ASN A 226 8.25 14.73 -8.82
C ASN A 226 8.77 16.14 -9.15
N ILE A 227 7.93 16.95 -9.82
CA ILE A 227 8.29 18.32 -10.23
C ILE A 227 8.65 19.18 -9.01
N ARG A 228 8.01 18.93 -7.87
CA ARG A 228 8.23 19.65 -6.60
C ARG A 228 8.64 18.68 -5.50
N PRO A 229 9.31 19.16 -4.44
CA PRO A 229 9.50 18.36 -3.24
C PRO A 229 8.14 17.85 -2.70
N PHE A 230 8.12 16.64 -2.16
CA PHE A 230 6.92 16.12 -1.51
C PHE A 230 6.54 17.01 -0.32
N HIS A 231 5.29 17.44 -0.30
CA HIS A 231 4.71 18.12 0.85
C HIS A 231 4.24 17.08 1.88
N PRO A 232 4.10 17.46 3.16
CA PRO A 232 3.38 16.64 4.14
C PRO A 232 2.04 16.16 3.59
N PRO A 233 1.67 14.88 3.80
CA PRO A 233 0.44 14.33 3.29
C PRO A 233 -0.76 14.99 3.97
N VAL A 234 -1.88 15.02 3.25
CA VAL A 234 -3.17 15.34 3.85
C VAL A 234 -3.60 14.13 4.66
N VAL A 235 -3.96 14.34 5.93
CA VAL A 235 -4.46 13.29 6.82
C VAL A 235 -5.98 13.18 6.62
N LEU A 236 -6.42 12.07 6.05
CA LEU A 236 -7.83 11.71 5.93
C LEU A 236 -8.35 11.20 7.28
N PRO A 237 -9.64 11.44 7.61
CA PRO A 237 -10.28 10.76 8.72
C PRO A 237 -10.19 9.23 8.53
N PRO A 238 -10.04 8.44 9.61
CA PRO A 238 -10.01 6.98 9.48
C PRO A 238 -11.32 6.41 8.91
N LEU A 239 -12.46 6.78 9.51
CA LEU A 239 -13.80 6.30 9.21
C LEU A 239 -14.65 7.35 8.53
#